data_AF-A0A534E7Y5-F1
#
_entry.id   AF-A0A534E7Y5-F1
#
_cell.length_a   1.000
_cell.length_b   1.000
_cell.length_c   1.000
_cell.angle_alpha   90.00
_cell.angle_beta   90.00
_cell.angle_gamma   90.00
#
_symmetry.space_group_name_H-M   'P 1'
#
loop_
_entity.id
_entity.type
_entity.pdbx_description
1 polymer ?
#
loop_
_entity_poly.entity_id
_entity_poly.type
_entity_poly.pdbx_seq_one_letter_code
_entity_poly.pdbx_strand_id
1 'polypeptide(L)'
;ICTLSLSFNNDGPLGTFFRYICDHGTYIARYDDLIDGKEQKIDVSHIDVSMSGIELQDREFFRAIHEHREPNASVAQVLPCYRALAELERQLIAQD
;
A
#
# COMPACT_ATOMS: atom_id res chain seq x y z
N ILE A 1 -15.05 -1.29 -4.85
CA ILE A 1 -15.26 -0.45 -3.64
C ILE A 1 -13.91 -0.33 -2.95
N CYS A 2 -13.52 0.86 -2.49
CA CYS A 2 -12.31 1.07 -1.69
C CYS A 2 -12.73 1.66 -0.35
N THR A 3 -12.24 1.09 0.75
CA THR A 3 -12.50 1.57 2.10
C THR A 3 -11.17 1.88 2.76
N LEU A 4 -11.03 3.10 3.29
CA LEU A 4 -9.86 3.54 4.05
C LEU A 4 -10.31 3.90 5.47
N SER A 5 -9.70 3.28 6.47
CA SER A 5 -9.94 3.58 7.88
C SER A 5 -8.63 4.04 8.51
N LEU A 6 -8.62 5.26 9.05
CA LEU A 6 -7.47 5.89 9.68
C LEU A 6 -7.84 6.27 11.12
N SER A 7 -6.99 5.91 12.07
CA SER A 7 -7.23 6.23 13.49
C SER A 7 -5.90 6.48 14.20
N PHE A 8 -5.86 7.57 14.96
CA PHE A 8 -4.77 7.90 15.89
C PHE A 8 -5.00 7.31 17.29
N ASN A 9 -6.17 6.73 17.54
CA ASN A 9 -6.63 6.29 18.87
C ASN A 9 -7.10 4.82 18.87
N ASN A 10 -6.62 4.03 17.92
CA ASN A 10 -6.93 2.61 17.83
C ASN A 10 -6.34 1.85 19.02
N ASP A 11 -7.19 1.21 19.82
CA ASP A 11 -6.79 0.29 20.89
C ASP A 11 -6.71 -1.14 20.33
N GLY A 12 -5.68 -1.37 19.50
CA GLY A 12 -5.48 -2.62 18.80
C GLY A 12 -4.04 -2.74 18.28
N PRO A 13 -3.71 -3.80 17.52
CA PRO A 13 -2.38 -3.99 17.00
C PRO A 13 -1.97 -2.80 16.12
N LEU A 14 -0.76 -2.28 16.36
CA LEU A 14 -0.16 -1.28 15.49
C LEU A 14 0.21 -1.92 14.16
N GLY A 15 -0.27 -1.32 13.07
CA GLY A 15 0.02 -1.78 11.73
C GLY A 15 -1.11 -1.45 10.77
N THR A 16 -0.82 -1.62 9.48
CA THR A 16 -1.81 -1.54 8.42
C THR A 16 -2.01 -2.95 7.86
N PHE A 17 -3.27 -3.29 7.56
CA PHE A 17 -3.57 -4.43 6.72
C PHE A 17 -4.40 -3.98 5.52
N PHE A 18 -4.24 -4.70 4.42
CA PHE A 18 -4.96 -4.44 3.19
C PHE A 18 -5.78 -5.68 2.86
N ARG A 19 -7.08 -5.49 2.62
CA ARG A 19 -7.96 -6.57 2.18
C ARG A 19 -8.33 -6.35 0.72
N TYR A 20 -7.90 -7.29 -0.12
CA TYR A 20 -8.25 -7.35 -1.53
C TYR A 20 -9.38 -8.35 -1.71
N ILE A 21 -10.50 -7.93 -2.27
CA ILE A 21 -11.64 -8.79 -2.63
C ILE A 21 -11.72 -8.77 -4.16
N CYS A 22 -11.38 -9.90 -4.77
CA CYS A 22 -11.22 -10.07 -6.21
C CYS A 22 -12.22 -11.11 -6.73
N ASP A 23 -12.31 -11.25 -8.06
CA ASP A 23 -13.20 -12.23 -8.70
C ASP A 23 -12.87 -13.69 -8.31
N HIS A 24 -11.59 -13.98 -8.06
CA HIS A 24 -11.09 -15.34 -7.81
C HIS A 24 -10.60 -15.57 -6.37
N GLY A 25 -10.85 -14.65 -5.45
CA GLY A 25 -10.40 -14.83 -4.08
C GLY A 25 -10.43 -13.56 -3.24
N THR A 26 -10.16 -13.75 -1.95
CA THR A 26 -9.90 -12.67 -1.02
C THR A 26 -8.50 -12.84 -0.47
N TYR A 27 -7.78 -11.74 -0.31
CA TYR A 27 -6.42 -11.73 0.20
C TYR A 27 -6.30 -10.67 1.29
N ILE A 28 -5.61 -11.00 2.38
CA ILE A 28 -5.28 -10.06 3.44
C ILE A 28 -3.76 -9.96 3.49
N ALA A 29 -3.25 -8.79 3.13
CA ALA A 29 -1.84 -8.45 3.21
C ALA A 29 -1.56 -7.65 4.47
N ARG A 30 -0.52 -8.05 5.19
CA ARG A 30 0.13 -7.32 6.28
C ARG A 30 1.59 -7.08 5.87
N TYR A 31 2.35 -6.41 6.72
CA TYR A 31 3.75 -6.09 6.42
C TYR A 31 4.58 -7.35 6.08
N ASP A 32 4.44 -8.42 6.88
CA ASP A 32 5.24 -9.64 6.73
C ASP A 32 4.45 -10.88 6.28
N ASP A 33 3.13 -10.74 6.09
CA ASP A 33 2.23 -11.87 5.84
C ASP A 33 1.25 -11.59 4.70
N LEU A 34 1.01 -12.62 3.89
CA LEU A 34 -0.11 -12.68 2.96
C LEU A 34 -0.92 -13.93 3.29
N ILE A 35 -2.22 -13.77 3.52
CA ILE A 35 -3.15 -14.89 3.74
C ILE A 35 -4.31 -14.81 2.76
N ASP A 36 -4.89 -15.96 2.43
CA ASP A 36 -6.12 -16.04 1.64
C ASP A 36 -7.37 -15.81 2.50
N GLY A 37 -8.54 -15.80 1.86
CA GLY A 37 -9.84 -15.63 2.51
C GLY A 37 -10.26 -16.78 3.43
N LYS A 38 -9.46 -17.84 3.53
CA LYS A 38 -9.64 -18.99 4.42
C LYS A 38 -8.54 -19.07 5.49
N GLU A 39 -7.84 -17.95 5.70
CA GLU A 39 -6.75 -17.81 6.68
C GLU A 39 -5.54 -18.71 6.40
N GLN A 40 -5.39 -19.20 5.16
CA GLN A 40 -4.23 -19.97 4.76
C GLN A 40 -3.10 -19.01 4.37
N LYS A 41 -1.93 -19.20 4.97
CA LYS A 41 -0.74 -18.42 4.64
C LYS A 41 -0.28 -18.72 3.21
N ILE A 42 -0.03 -17.67 2.45
CA ILE A 42 0.57 -17.73 1.12
C ILE A 42 2.05 -17.41 1.31
N ASP A 43 2.91 -18.35 0.91
CA ASP A 43 4.35 -18.14 0.95
C ASP A 43 4.78 -17.25 -0.22
N VAL A 44 5.36 -16.11 0.13
CA VAL A 44 5.86 -15.09 -0.79
C VAL A 44 7.38 -14.91 -0.69
N SER A 45 8.05 -15.74 0.12
CA SER A 45 9.49 -15.63 0.37
C SER A 45 10.36 -15.81 -0.88
N HIS A 46 9.79 -16.37 -1.95
CA HIS A 46 10.45 -16.61 -3.23
C HIS A 46 10.12 -15.56 -4.31
N ILE A 47 9.30 -14.55 -4.01
CA ILE A 47 8.81 -13.60 -5.01
C ILE A 47 9.84 -12.52 -5.36
N ASP A 48 10.60 -12.04 -4.38
CA ASP A 48 11.61 -11.01 -4.60
C ASP A 48 12.87 -11.27 -3.76
N VAL A 49 13.90 -10.47 -3.99
CA VAL A 49 15.21 -10.58 -3.33
C VAL A 49 15.16 -10.16 -1.85
N SER A 50 14.08 -9.49 -1.43
CA SER A 50 13.89 -9.00 -0.06
C SER A 50 12.41 -8.88 0.25
N MET A 51 12.06 -9.06 1.53
CA MET A 51 10.72 -8.76 2.06
C MET A 51 10.63 -7.32 2.60
N SER A 52 11.75 -6.59 2.67
CA SER A 52 11.77 -5.21 3.14
C SER A 52 11.36 -4.25 2.02
N GLY A 53 10.19 -3.64 2.17
CA GLY A 53 9.72 -2.63 1.22
C GLY A 53 10.66 -1.43 1.05
N ILE A 54 11.39 -1.05 2.12
CA ILE A 54 12.36 0.06 2.08
C ILE A 54 13.56 -0.31 1.22
N GLU A 55 14.12 -1.51 1.40
CA GLU A 55 15.25 -1.96 0.59
C GLU A 55 14.86 -2.06 -0.89
N LEU A 56 13.69 -2.62 -1.18
CA LEU A 56 13.18 -2.74 -2.55
C LEU A 56 12.95 -1.36 -3.18
N GLN A 57 12.43 -0.40 -2.42
CA GLN A 57 12.27 0.98 -2.86
C GLN A 57 13.61 1.62 -3.24
N ASP A 58 14.63 1.49 -2.39
CA ASP A 58 15.96 2.06 -2.65
C ASP A 58 16.61 1.43 -3.89
N ARG A 59 16.49 0.10 -4.03
CA ARG A 59 17.00 -0.62 -5.21
C ARG A 59 16.32 -0.16 -6.50
N GLU A 60 15.00 0.01 -6.47
CA GLU A 60 14.23 0.50 -7.62
C GLU A 60 14.70 1.90 -8.01
N PHE A 61 14.88 2.79 -7.02
CA PHE A 61 15.30 4.16 -7.22
C PHE A 61 16.67 4.25 -7.90
N PHE A 62 17.68 3.56 -7.38
CA PHE A 62 19.01 3.53 -8.01
C PHE A 62 18.99 2.92 -9.40
N ARG A 63 18.22 1.84 -9.60
CA ARG A 63 18.05 1.22 -10.92
C ARG A 63 17.43 2.19 -11.92
N ALA A 64 16.38 2.92 -11.54
CA ALA A 64 15.72 3.89 -12.41
C ALA A 64 16.68 5.00 -12.87
N ILE A 65 17.56 5.48 -11.98
CA ILE A 65 18.63 6.44 -12.33
C ILE A 65 19.57 5.84 -13.38
N HIS A 66 20.06 4.62 -13.14
CA HIS A 66 21.01 3.96 -14.03
C HIS A 66 20.42 3.67 -15.42
N GLU A 67 19.15 3.28 -15.47
CA GLU A 67 18.44 2.94 -16.71
C GLU A 67 17.82 4.16 -17.41
N HIS A 68 17.97 5.37 -16.84
CA HIS A 68 17.38 6.60 -17.34
C HIS A 68 15.85 6.49 -17.60
N ARG A 69 15.13 5.82 -16.69
CA ARG A 69 13.67 5.66 -16.76
C ARG A 69 12.97 6.34 -15.58
N GLU A 70 11.68 6.56 -15.71
CA GLU A 70 10.86 7.03 -14.58
C GLU A 70 10.84 5.96 -13.46
N PRO A 71 11.05 6.35 -12.19
CA PRO A 71 10.94 5.42 -11.06
C PRO A 71 9.48 5.06 -10.80
N ASN A 72 9.25 3.90 -10.18
CA ASN A 72 7.90 3.44 -9.82
C ASN A 72 7.19 4.33 -8.79
N ALA A 73 7.94 5.15 -8.06
CA ALA A 73 7.44 6.07 -7.05
C ALA A 73 7.86 7.51 -7.38
N SER A 74 7.53 7.99 -8.59
CA SER A 74 7.88 9.35 -9.01
C SER A 74 7.04 10.42 -8.30
N VAL A 75 7.58 11.63 -8.17
CA VAL A 75 6.83 12.77 -7.60
C VAL A 75 5.59 13.08 -8.44
N ALA A 76 5.67 12.94 -9.77
CA ALA A 76 4.51 13.18 -10.64
C ALA A 76 3.37 12.19 -10.33
N GLN A 77 3.70 10.94 -10.02
CA GLN A 77 2.73 9.88 -9.71
C GLN A 77 2.02 10.06 -8.38
N VAL A 78 2.58 10.80 -7.41
CA VAL A 78 1.89 11.06 -6.12
C VAL A 78 0.90 12.23 -6.19
N LEU A 79 1.04 13.14 -7.16
CA LEU A 79 0.18 14.34 -7.23
C LEU A 79 -1.33 14.05 -7.33
N PRO A 80 -1.80 13.03 -8.09
CA PRO A 80 -3.22 12.67 -8.08
C PRO A 80 -3.73 12.27 -6.70
N CYS A 81 -2.92 11.57 -5.89
CA CYS A 81 -3.26 11.22 -4.51
C CYS A 81 -3.46 12.47 -3.66
N TYR A 82 -2.54 13.44 -3.73
CA TYR A 82 -2.67 14.70 -2.98
C TYR A 82 -3.91 15.52 -3.38
N ARG A 83 -4.30 15.48 -4.66
CA ARG A 83 -5.55 16.11 -5.11
C ARG A 83 -6.78 15.44 -4.51
N ALA A 84 -6.78 14.10 -4.44
CA ALA A 84 -7.86 13.35 -3.80
C ALA A 84 -7.95 13.64 -2.29
N LEU A 85 -6.81 13.72 -1.59
CA LEU A 85 -6.76 14.09 -0.18
C LEU A 85 -7.29 15.51 0.07
N ALA A 86 -6.92 16.48 -0.78
CA ALA A 86 -7.41 17.85 -0.66
C ALA A 86 -8.92 17.96 -0.92
N GLU A 87 -9.47 17.13 -1.80
CA GLU A 87 -10.92 17.06 -2.02
C GLU A 87 -11.65 16.42 -0.83
N LEU A 88 -11.09 15.34 -0.28
CA LEU A 88 -11.62 14.70 0.92
C LEU A 88 -11.67 15.68 2.11
N GLU A 89 -10.61 16.45 2.32
CA GLU A 89 -10.56 17.48 3.36
C GLU A 89 -11.69 18.51 3.20
N ARG A 90 -11.89 19.05 1.99
CA ARG A 90 -12.98 20.01 1.71
C ARG A 90 -14.36 19.41 2.02
N GLN A 91 -14.58 18.16 1.67
CA GLN A 91 -15.85 17.48 1.93
C GLN A 91 -16.10 17.24 3.42
N LEU A 92 -15.06 16.94 4.19
CA LEU A 92 -15.18 16.76 5.64
C LEU A 92 -15.47 18.08 6.34
N ILE A 93 -14.78 19.16 5.99
CA ILE A 93 -15.02 20.50 6.56
C ILE A 93 -16.43 21.00 6.25
N ALA A 94 -16.99 20.67 5.09
CA ALA A 94 -18.36 21.06 4.73
C ALA A 94 -19.46 20.26 5.43
N GLN A 95 -19.13 19.16 6.13
CA GLN A 95 -20.07 18.36 6.91
C GLN A 95 -20.22 18.86 8.35
N ASP A 96 -19.27 19.67 8.83
CA ASP A 96 -19.30 20.36 10.12
C ASP A 96 -20.11 21.67 10.07
#